data_AF-A0A4S4NM27-F1
#
_entry.id   AF-A0A4S4NM27-F1
#
_cell.length_a   1.000
_cell.length_b   1.000
_cell.length_c   1.000
_cell.angle_alpha   90.00
_cell.angle_beta   90.00
_cell.angle_gamma   90.00
#
_symmetry.space_group_name_H-M   'P 1'
#
loop_
_entity.id
_entity.type
_entity.pdbx_description
1 polymer ?
#
loop_
_entity_poly.entity_id
_entity_poly.type
_entity_poly.pdbx_seq_one_letter_code
_entity_poly.pdbx_strand_id
1 'polypeptide(L)'
;MTKTVFLILLLAFLALVILALVIYLVWRRRSSSEHPSKISDRDLLLRLSREPDGFLTPDRLSKTTQLTKGEARSRLMRLSMAGILDQGYNKRLVSHYTLRHPLGEEDDRPTLSPMPFLTVEDLLLLFERYGYRPRDQDLIMATGLPLRMIRREMDYFAKEGVIDTLYLSAGYGKQSQRTYVLQEPYRSQPEAFRQRAGRDNLELREILRNDNFIV
;
A
#
# COMPACT_ATOMS: atom_id res chain seq x y z
N MET A 1 3.80 37.17 44.86
CA MET A 1 2.76 37.30 43.81
C MET A 1 3.30 37.22 42.39
N THR A 2 4.44 37.83 42.05
CA THR A 2 4.96 37.83 40.66
C THR A 2 5.34 36.44 40.14
N LYS A 3 5.95 35.57 40.96
CA LYS A 3 6.35 34.22 40.57
C LYS A 3 5.17 33.28 40.29
N THR A 4 4.09 33.38 41.07
CA THR A 4 2.88 32.58 40.88
C THR A 4 2.12 32.99 39.63
N VAL A 5 2.02 34.30 39.35
CA VAL A 5 1.42 34.81 38.10
C VAL A 5 2.23 34.37 36.87
N PHE A 6 3.57 34.42 36.94
CA PHE A 6 4.43 33.95 35.86
C PHE A 6 4.27 32.45 35.57
N LEU A 7 4.18 31.61 36.61
CA LEU A 7 3.97 30.17 36.46
C LEU A 7 2.62 29.85 35.79
N ILE A 8 1.56 30.58 36.15
CA ILE A 8 0.23 30.41 35.54
C ILE A 8 0.24 30.78 34.06
N LEU A 9 0.90 31.90 33.70
CA LEU A 9 1.04 32.32 32.31
C LEU A 9 1.85 31.31 31.47
N LEU A 10 2.92 30.75 32.03
CA LEU A 10 3.72 29.73 31.36
C LEU A 10 2.91 28.46 31.07
N LEU A 11 2.12 28.00 32.06
CA LEU A 11 1.26 26.83 31.91
C LEU A 11 0.14 27.05 30.90
N ALA A 12 -0.47 28.24 30.88
CA ALA A 12 -1.49 28.60 29.90
C ALA A 12 -0.92 28.64 28.47
N PHE A 13 0.28 29.19 28.29
CA PHE A 13 0.97 29.18 27.00
C PHE A 13 1.30 27.76 26.53
N LEU A 14 1.82 26.91 27.42
CA LEU A 14 2.12 25.51 27.11
C LEU A 14 0.86 24.74 26.69
N ALA A 15 -0.25 24.94 27.41
CA ALA A 15 -1.53 24.32 27.07
C ALA A 15 -2.04 24.77 25.69
N LEU A 16 -1.86 26.05 25.34
CA LEU A 16 -2.22 26.58 24.02
C LEU A 16 -1.39 25.95 22.89
N VAL A 17 -0.07 25.77 23.10
CA VAL A 17 0.82 25.12 22.14
C VAL A 17 0.43 23.64 21.94
N ILE A 18 0.15 22.92 23.02
CA ILE A 18 -0.31 21.52 22.95
C ILE A 18 -1.65 21.43 22.21
N LEU A 19 -2.59 22.32 22.49
CA LEU A 19 -3.89 22.35 21.81
C LEU A 19 -3.73 22.62 20.31
N ALA A 20 -2.90 23.58 19.92
CA ALA A 20 -2.61 23.88 18.52
C ALA A 20 -1.96 22.67 17.82
N LEU A 21 -1.06 21.96 18.50
CA LEU A 21 -0.43 20.74 17.99
C LEU A 21 -1.48 19.64 17.77
N VAL A 22 -2.39 19.43 18.72
CA VAL A 22 -3.47 18.42 18.61
C VAL A 22 -4.40 18.76 17.45
N ILE A 23 -4.83 20.02 17.32
CA ILE A 23 -5.67 20.47 16.20
C ILE A 23 -4.97 20.23 14.86
N TYR A 24 -3.68 20.58 14.76
CA TYR A 24 -2.88 20.33 13.58
C TYR A 24 -2.79 18.83 13.23
N LEU A 25 -2.57 17.97 14.22
CA LEU A 25 -2.52 16.51 14.02
C LEU A 25 -3.87 15.93 13.60
N VAL A 26 -4.98 16.41 14.19
CA VAL A 26 -6.34 15.97 13.82
C VAL A 26 -6.70 16.42 12.40
N TRP A 27 -6.41 17.68 12.05
CA TRP A 27 -6.64 18.19 10.71
C TRP A 27 -5.82 17.42 9.66
N ARG A 28 -4.54 17.13 9.96
CA ARG A 28 -3.68 16.30 9.12
C ARG A 28 -4.21 14.87 8.93
N ARG A 29 -4.81 14.27 9.96
CA ARG A 29 -5.46 12.95 9.86
C ARG A 29 -6.72 13.00 9.00
N ARG A 30 -7.58 14.01 9.15
CA ARG A 30 -8.81 14.17 8.35
C ARG A 30 -8.55 14.46 6.87
N SER A 31 -7.47 15.17 6.53
CA SER A 31 -7.09 15.34 5.11
C SER A 31 -6.57 14.03 4.48
N SER A 32 -6.37 12.96 5.26
CA SER A 32 -5.96 11.63 4.79
C SER A 32 -7.11 10.61 4.76
N SER A 33 -8.34 10.97 5.16
CA SER A 33 -9.48 10.04 5.15
C SER A 33 -10.12 9.99 3.76
N GLU A 34 -9.70 8.99 3.00
CA GLU A 34 -10.57 8.15 2.15
C GLU A 34 -11.64 8.89 1.34
N HIS A 35 -11.17 9.61 0.31
CA HIS A 35 -12.01 9.76 -0.87
C HIS A 35 -12.04 8.41 -1.62
N PRO A 36 -13.21 7.95 -2.07
CA PRO A 36 -13.31 6.87 -3.06
C PRO A 36 -12.32 7.19 -4.18
N SER A 37 -11.33 6.34 -4.41
CA SER A 37 -10.18 6.71 -5.22
C SER A 37 -10.63 7.00 -6.65
N LYS A 38 -10.42 8.23 -7.13
CA LYS A 38 -10.74 8.67 -8.50
C LYS A 38 -10.02 7.89 -9.61
N ILE A 39 -8.99 7.12 -9.25
CA ILE A 39 -8.26 6.14 -10.07
C ILE A 39 -7.71 5.08 -9.11
N SER A 40 -7.73 3.79 -9.43
CA SER A 40 -7.12 2.76 -8.57
C SER A 40 -5.58 2.74 -8.72
N ASP A 41 -4.86 2.09 -7.81
CA ASP A 41 -3.40 1.95 -7.96
C ASP A 41 -3.07 1.11 -9.20
N ARG A 42 -3.86 0.07 -9.48
CA ARG A 42 -3.77 -0.75 -10.68
C ARG A 42 -3.97 0.08 -11.95
N ASP A 43 -5.04 0.87 -12.02
CA ASP A 43 -5.32 1.69 -13.20
C ASP A 43 -4.25 2.75 -13.41
N LEU A 44 -3.66 3.27 -12.33
CA LEU A 44 -2.52 4.18 -12.42
C LEU A 44 -1.30 3.50 -13.05
N LEU A 45 -0.97 2.27 -12.63
CA LEU A 45 0.15 1.50 -13.19
C LEU A 45 -0.10 1.16 -14.67
N LEU A 46 -1.29 0.69 -15.01
CA LEU A 46 -1.70 0.42 -16.40
C LEU A 46 -1.68 1.66 -17.28
N ARG A 47 -2.09 2.80 -16.72
CA ARG A 47 -1.98 4.07 -17.43
C ARG A 47 -0.52 4.40 -17.71
N LEU A 48 0.34 4.30 -16.69
CA LEU A 48 1.76 4.59 -16.81
C LEU A 48 2.45 3.68 -17.84
N SER A 49 2.08 2.39 -17.93
CA SER A 49 2.65 1.48 -18.93
C SER A 49 2.23 1.82 -20.37
N ARG A 50 1.15 2.58 -20.55
CA ARG A 50 0.63 3.01 -21.85
C ARG A 50 1.08 4.42 -22.26
N GLU A 51 1.82 5.12 -21.40
CA GLU A 51 2.39 6.43 -21.74
C GLU A 51 3.51 6.27 -22.78
N PRO A 52 3.48 7.01 -23.90
CA PRO A 52 4.46 6.84 -25.00
C PRO A 52 5.89 7.17 -24.56
N ASP A 53 6.05 8.10 -23.62
CA ASP A 53 7.34 8.49 -23.08
C ASP A 53 7.83 7.53 -21.97
N GLY A 54 7.00 6.58 -21.53
CA GLY A 54 7.30 5.64 -20.43
C GLY A 54 7.39 6.27 -19.04
N PHE A 55 7.05 7.57 -18.89
CA PHE A 55 7.05 8.27 -17.61
C PHE A 55 5.81 9.13 -17.38
N LEU A 56 5.52 9.39 -16.11
CA LEU A 56 4.45 10.29 -15.68
C LEU A 56 4.96 11.35 -14.71
N THR A 57 4.36 12.53 -14.76
CA THR A 57 4.62 13.62 -13.81
C THR A 57 3.35 13.90 -12.99
N PRO A 58 3.47 14.46 -11.76
CA PRO A 58 2.30 14.82 -10.96
C PRO A 58 1.35 15.78 -11.68
N ASP A 59 1.90 16.69 -12.50
CA ASP A 59 1.13 17.66 -13.27
C ASP A 59 0.29 16.98 -14.36
N ARG A 60 0.90 16.10 -15.17
CA ARG A 60 0.20 15.32 -16.20
C ARG A 60 -0.88 14.43 -15.57
N LEU A 61 -0.55 13.77 -14.47
CA LEU A 61 -1.50 12.91 -13.76
C LEU A 61 -2.71 13.72 -13.24
N SER A 62 -2.50 14.90 -12.67
CA SER A 62 -3.58 15.75 -12.18
C SER A 62 -4.48 16.33 -13.28
N LYS A 63 -3.94 16.54 -14.48
CA LYS A 63 -4.71 17.06 -15.63
C LYS A 63 -5.60 16.00 -16.27
N THR A 64 -5.23 14.75 -16.13
CA THR A 64 -5.85 13.63 -16.84
C THR A 64 -6.64 12.69 -15.93
N THR A 65 -6.66 13.00 -14.64
CA THR A 65 -7.47 12.34 -13.62
C THR A 65 -8.16 13.42 -12.81
N GLN A 66 -9.02 13.01 -11.87
CA GLN A 66 -9.67 13.98 -10.99
C GLN A 66 -8.80 14.30 -9.74
N LEU A 67 -7.54 13.87 -9.71
CA LEU A 67 -6.62 14.13 -8.60
C LEU A 67 -6.09 15.57 -8.64
N THR A 68 -5.98 16.20 -7.48
CA THR A 68 -5.18 17.42 -7.34
C THR A 68 -3.70 17.12 -7.57
N LYS A 69 -2.92 18.15 -7.91
CA LYS A 69 -1.46 18.02 -8.09
C LYS A 69 -0.74 17.48 -6.84
N GLY A 70 -1.22 17.86 -5.66
CA GLY A 70 -0.70 17.38 -4.37
C GLY A 70 -0.98 15.89 -4.15
N GLU A 71 -2.21 15.45 -4.42
CA GLU A 71 -2.60 14.03 -4.34
C GLU A 71 -1.83 13.18 -5.35
N ALA A 72 -1.73 13.64 -6.59
CA ALA A 72 -0.95 12.99 -7.64
C ALA A 72 0.52 12.80 -7.21
N ARG A 73 1.15 13.86 -6.67
CA ARG A 73 2.52 13.80 -6.15
C ARG A 73 2.65 12.81 -5.00
N SER A 74 1.77 12.89 -4.01
CA SER A 74 1.77 12.01 -2.84
C SER A 74 1.63 10.54 -3.24
N ARG A 75 0.74 10.24 -4.19
CA ARG A 75 0.50 8.89 -4.68
C ARG A 75 1.68 8.32 -5.45
N LEU A 76 2.23 9.07 -6.41
CA LEU A 76 3.42 8.66 -7.16
C LEU A 76 4.63 8.46 -6.24
N MET A 77 4.81 9.36 -5.27
CA MET A 77 5.85 9.23 -4.25
C MET A 77 5.67 7.95 -3.43
N ARG A 78 4.45 7.64 -2.98
CA ARG A 78 4.17 6.42 -2.20
C ARG A 78 4.53 5.15 -2.98
N LEU A 79 4.17 5.07 -4.26
CA LEU A 79 4.52 3.93 -5.12
C LEU A 79 6.02 3.87 -5.38
N SER A 80 6.70 5.01 -5.46
CA SER A 80 8.15 5.04 -5.61
C SER A 80 8.89 4.58 -4.34
N MET A 81 8.45 5.04 -3.16
CA MET A 81 8.95 4.58 -1.87
C MET A 81 8.65 3.08 -1.63
N ALA A 82 7.62 2.54 -2.28
CA ALA A 82 7.32 1.12 -2.28
C ALA A 82 8.22 0.30 -3.21
N GLY A 83 9.09 0.94 -3.99
CA GLY A 83 9.93 0.28 -4.97
C GLY A 83 9.18 -0.20 -6.21
N ILE A 84 7.97 0.33 -6.46
CA ILE A 84 7.17 0.03 -7.66
C ILE A 84 7.56 0.99 -8.80
N LEU A 85 7.83 2.26 -8.46
CA LEU A 85 8.24 3.28 -9.41
C LEU A 85 9.67 3.74 -9.13
N ASP A 86 10.43 3.97 -10.20
CA ASP A 86 11.66 4.75 -10.11
C ASP A 86 11.34 6.23 -10.27
N GLN A 87 12.05 7.06 -9.51
CA GLN A 87 11.90 8.51 -9.52
C GLN A 87 13.16 9.15 -10.11
N GLY A 88 12.98 9.90 -11.20
CA GLY A 88 14.00 10.74 -11.80
C GLY A 88 13.66 12.22 -11.67
N TYR A 89 14.66 13.07 -11.90
CA TYR A 89 14.50 14.53 -11.95
C TYR A 89 15.12 15.08 -13.22
N ASN A 90 14.47 16.07 -13.82
CA ASN A 90 15.08 16.83 -14.91
C ASN A 90 15.92 18.01 -14.38
N LYS A 91 16.55 18.78 -15.29
CA LYS A 91 17.34 19.98 -14.95
C LYS A 91 16.56 21.06 -14.18
N ARG A 92 15.22 21.03 -14.26
CA ARG A 92 14.32 21.95 -13.55
C ARG A 92 13.79 21.35 -12.24
N LEU A 93 14.37 20.25 -11.76
CA LEU A 93 13.97 19.52 -10.55
C LEU A 93 12.51 19.03 -10.57
N VAL A 94 11.92 18.86 -11.76
CA VAL A 94 10.61 18.25 -11.91
C VAL A 94 10.75 16.74 -11.76
N SER A 95 9.94 16.13 -10.90
CA SER A 95 9.93 14.67 -10.72
C SER A 95 9.22 13.96 -11.87
N HIS A 96 9.90 12.95 -12.41
CA HIS A 96 9.39 12.00 -13.38
C HIS A 96 9.36 10.62 -12.74
N TYR A 97 8.30 9.85 -13.00
CA TYR A 97 8.13 8.53 -12.43
C TYR A 97 7.98 7.50 -13.55
N THR A 98 8.75 6.42 -13.49
CA THR A 98 8.73 5.30 -14.44
C THR A 98 8.43 4.00 -13.70
N LEU A 99 7.84 3.01 -14.39
CA LEU A 99 7.73 1.67 -13.82
C LEU A 99 9.12 1.10 -13.58
N ARG A 100 9.37 0.55 -12.38
CA ARG A 100 10.63 -0.15 -12.09
C ARG A 100 10.70 -1.48 -12.83
N HIS A 101 9.59 -2.19 -12.85
CA HIS A 101 9.44 -3.48 -13.52
C HIS A 101 8.31 -3.39 -14.54
N PRO A 102 8.41 -4.06 -15.69
CA PRO A 102 7.30 -4.15 -16.63
C PRO A 102 6.09 -4.79 -15.94
N LEU A 103 4.89 -4.39 -16.37
CA LEU A 103 3.67 -5.10 -15.97
C LEU A 103 3.58 -6.42 -16.72
N GLY A 104 3.08 -7.46 -16.07
CA GLY A 104 2.71 -8.70 -16.74
C GLY A 104 1.50 -8.51 -17.66
N GLU A 105 1.12 -9.58 -18.35
CA GLU A 105 -0.04 -9.59 -19.25
C GLU A 105 -1.34 -9.27 -18.49
N GLU A 106 -2.18 -8.42 -19.07
CA GLU A 106 -3.36 -7.84 -18.40
C GLU A 106 -4.54 -8.81 -18.29
N ASP A 107 -4.62 -9.78 -19.20
CA ASP A 107 -5.79 -10.65 -19.43
C ASP A 107 -5.84 -11.90 -18.55
N ASP A 108 -4.76 -12.19 -17.84
CA ASP A 108 -4.68 -13.39 -17.02
C ASP A 108 -4.77 -13.00 -15.54
N ARG A 109 -5.96 -12.56 -15.10
CA ARG A 109 -6.18 -12.35 -13.67
C ARG A 109 -6.57 -13.68 -13.01
N PRO A 110 -5.94 -14.03 -11.89
CA PRO A 110 -6.40 -15.17 -11.13
C PRO A 110 -7.85 -14.95 -10.68
N THR A 111 -8.67 -16.00 -10.77
CA THR A 111 -10.00 -15.97 -10.16
C THR A 111 -9.81 -16.16 -8.66
N LEU A 112 -9.93 -15.05 -7.93
CA LEU A 112 -9.82 -15.01 -6.48
C LEU A 112 -11.17 -15.28 -5.83
N SER A 113 -11.13 -15.64 -4.55
CA SER A 113 -12.28 -15.79 -3.67
C SER A 113 -13.17 -14.54 -3.70
N PRO A 114 -14.51 -14.69 -3.60
CA PRO A 114 -15.44 -13.55 -3.54
C PRO A 114 -15.39 -12.81 -2.19
N MET A 115 -14.51 -13.21 -1.27
CA MET A 115 -14.39 -12.62 0.06
C MET A 115 -13.82 -11.19 -0.01
N PRO A 116 -14.18 -10.30 0.93
CA PRO A 116 -13.69 -8.91 0.93
C PRO A 116 -12.22 -8.77 1.37
N PHE A 117 -11.54 -9.88 1.63
CA PHE A 117 -10.15 -9.99 2.06
C PHE A 117 -9.49 -11.17 1.34
N LEU A 118 -8.16 -11.17 1.29
CA LEU A 118 -7.40 -12.28 0.72
C LEU A 118 -7.48 -13.47 1.67
N THR A 119 -7.80 -14.64 1.14
CA THR A 119 -7.76 -15.91 1.86
C THR A 119 -6.38 -16.58 1.71
N VAL A 120 -6.10 -17.61 2.52
CA VAL A 120 -4.89 -18.43 2.34
C VAL A 120 -4.88 -19.10 0.96
N GLU A 121 -6.04 -19.49 0.44
CA GLU A 121 -6.16 -20.07 -0.90
C GLU A 121 -5.79 -19.06 -2.00
N ASP A 122 -6.32 -17.83 -1.91
CA ASP A 122 -5.94 -16.73 -2.80
C ASP A 122 -4.44 -16.48 -2.74
N LEU A 123 -3.87 -16.52 -1.54
CA LEU A 123 -2.45 -16.33 -1.32
C LEU A 123 -1.63 -17.42 -2.01
N LEU A 124 -1.97 -18.70 -1.82
CA LEU A 124 -1.27 -19.80 -2.47
C LEU A 124 -1.31 -19.68 -4.00
N LEU A 125 -2.46 -19.31 -4.55
CA LEU A 125 -2.66 -19.14 -5.98
C LEU A 125 -1.86 -17.94 -6.54
N LEU A 126 -1.86 -16.82 -5.83
CA LEU A 126 -1.05 -15.64 -6.15
C LEU A 126 0.45 -15.97 -6.10
N PHE A 127 0.89 -16.73 -5.10
CA PHE A 127 2.30 -17.09 -4.95
C PHE A 127 2.74 -18.05 -6.05
N GLU A 128 1.97 -19.10 -6.34
CA GLU A 128 2.25 -20.03 -7.44
C GLU A 128 2.41 -19.28 -8.76
N ARG A 129 1.49 -18.35 -9.06
CA ARG A 129 1.51 -17.53 -10.27
C ARG A 129 2.78 -16.69 -10.42
N TYR A 130 3.28 -16.10 -9.33
CA TYR A 130 4.44 -15.19 -9.35
C TYR A 130 5.72 -15.86 -8.87
N GLY A 131 5.89 -17.17 -9.14
CA GLY A 131 7.13 -17.90 -8.85
C GLY A 131 7.48 -17.94 -7.35
N TYR A 132 6.47 -17.98 -6.50
CA TYR A 132 6.53 -17.98 -5.04
C TYR A 132 7.21 -16.76 -4.41
N ARG A 133 7.36 -15.68 -5.19
CA ARG A 133 7.99 -14.43 -4.75
C ARG A 133 7.24 -13.20 -5.27
N PRO A 134 5.93 -13.08 -5.03
CA PRO A 134 5.20 -11.89 -5.47
C PRO A 134 5.73 -10.63 -4.79
N ARG A 135 5.72 -9.53 -5.54
CA ARG A 135 6.05 -8.18 -5.08
C ARG A 135 4.78 -7.37 -4.92
N ASP A 136 4.86 -6.23 -4.23
CA ASP A 136 3.74 -5.28 -4.10
C ASP A 136 3.07 -4.98 -5.47
N GLN A 137 3.87 -4.77 -6.51
CA GLN A 137 3.39 -4.51 -7.87
C GLN A 137 2.57 -5.66 -8.45
N ASP A 138 3.03 -6.90 -8.27
CA ASP A 138 2.38 -8.10 -8.81
C ASP A 138 1.01 -8.30 -8.14
N LEU A 139 0.96 -8.12 -6.82
CA LEU A 139 -0.27 -8.22 -6.04
C LEU A 139 -1.29 -7.13 -6.40
N ILE A 140 -0.85 -5.89 -6.67
CA ILE A 140 -1.74 -4.82 -7.17
C ILE A 140 -2.37 -5.23 -8.50
N MET A 141 -1.56 -5.79 -9.40
CA MET A 141 -2.04 -6.16 -10.73
C MET A 141 -3.02 -7.33 -10.71
N ALA A 142 -2.76 -8.33 -9.87
CA ALA A 142 -3.61 -9.50 -9.74
C ALA A 142 -4.94 -9.21 -9.01
N THR A 143 -4.87 -8.48 -7.89
CA THR A 143 -6.03 -8.29 -7.01
C THR A 143 -6.84 -7.03 -7.33
N GLY A 144 -6.22 -6.04 -7.95
CA GLY A 144 -6.81 -4.69 -8.12
C GLY A 144 -6.90 -3.90 -6.82
N LEU A 145 -6.43 -4.43 -5.69
CA LEU A 145 -6.50 -3.78 -4.40
C LEU A 145 -5.46 -2.64 -4.31
N PRO A 146 -5.76 -1.56 -3.56
CA PRO A 146 -4.79 -0.51 -3.29
C PRO A 146 -3.59 -1.05 -2.50
N LEU A 147 -2.41 -0.46 -2.72
CA LEU A 147 -1.16 -0.87 -2.06
C LEU A 147 -1.29 -0.95 -0.53
N ARG A 148 -2.01 0.00 0.07
CA ARG A 148 -2.23 0.04 1.53
C ARG A 148 -2.98 -1.19 2.03
N MET A 149 -3.98 -1.64 1.27
CA MET A 149 -4.78 -2.82 1.63
C MET A 149 -3.93 -4.08 1.47
N ILE A 150 -3.24 -4.24 0.34
CA ILE A 150 -2.34 -5.38 0.11
C ILE A 150 -1.32 -5.52 1.23
N ARG A 151 -0.65 -4.43 1.60
CA ARG A 151 0.34 -4.46 2.69
C ARG A 151 -0.27 -4.85 4.02
N ARG A 152 -1.48 -4.39 4.33
CA ARG A 152 -2.20 -4.77 5.55
C ARG A 152 -2.48 -6.28 5.56
N GLU A 153 -3.00 -6.83 4.47
CA GLU A 153 -3.29 -8.26 4.36
C GLU A 153 -1.99 -9.08 4.46
N MET A 154 -0.92 -8.68 3.77
CA MET A 154 0.38 -9.36 3.85
C MET A 154 0.99 -9.27 5.26
N ASP A 155 0.90 -8.12 5.92
CA ASP A 155 1.38 -7.96 7.30
C ASP A 155 0.57 -8.83 8.28
N TYR A 156 -0.71 -9.07 8.01
CA TYR A 156 -1.52 -10.04 8.77
C TYR A 156 -1.01 -11.47 8.56
N PHE A 157 -0.88 -11.92 7.30
CA PHE A 157 -0.36 -13.26 7.00
C PHE A 157 1.06 -13.50 7.51
N ALA A 158 1.89 -12.45 7.57
CA ALA A 158 3.22 -12.55 8.15
C ALA A 158 3.18 -12.80 9.66
N LYS A 159 2.23 -12.18 10.37
CA LYS A 159 2.04 -12.40 11.81
C LYS A 159 1.49 -13.79 12.11
N GLU A 160 0.61 -14.31 11.26
CA GLU A 160 0.07 -15.67 11.35
C GLU A 160 1.08 -16.76 10.94
N GLY A 161 2.31 -16.39 10.57
CA GLY A 161 3.34 -17.35 10.15
C GLY A 161 3.05 -18.03 8.81
N VAL A 162 2.20 -17.44 7.97
CA VAL A 162 1.89 -17.95 6.63
C VAL A 162 2.97 -17.52 5.63
N ILE A 163 3.44 -16.27 5.75
CA ILE A 163 4.45 -15.69 4.87
C ILE A 163 5.58 -15.04 5.66
N ASP A 164 6.70 -14.83 4.99
CA ASP A 164 7.74 -13.91 5.42
C ASP A 164 7.86 -12.74 4.45
N THR A 165 8.28 -11.58 4.96
CA THR A 165 8.48 -10.36 4.18
C THR A 165 9.98 -10.09 4.04
N LEU A 166 10.48 -10.22 2.82
CA LEU A 166 11.87 -9.96 2.48
C LEU A 166 12.01 -8.57 1.85
N TYR A 167 13.12 -7.89 2.17
CA TYR A 167 13.47 -6.59 1.62
C TYR A 167 14.66 -6.75 0.67
N LEU A 168 14.39 -6.71 -0.63
CA LEU A 168 15.43 -6.78 -1.65
C LEU A 168 15.97 -5.38 -1.90
N SER A 169 17.26 -5.18 -1.62
CA SER A 169 17.97 -3.97 -2.01
C SER A 169 18.35 -4.05 -3.50
N ALA A 170 17.98 -3.04 -4.29
CA ALA A 170 18.30 -2.97 -5.71
C ALA A 170 19.66 -2.27 -5.98
N GLY A 171 20.53 -2.18 -4.98
CA GLY A 171 21.83 -1.51 -5.06
C GLY A 171 21.82 -0.04 -4.59
N TYR A 172 22.96 0.64 -4.71
CA TYR A 172 23.15 2.01 -4.20
C TYR A 172 22.12 3.00 -4.77
N GLY A 173 21.42 3.69 -3.87
CA GLY A 173 20.50 4.78 -4.21
C GLY A 173 19.09 4.36 -4.65
N LYS A 174 18.80 3.05 -4.79
CA LYS A 174 17.45 2.57 -5.11
C LYS A 174 16.68 2.17 -3.85
N GLN A 175 15.40 2.48 -3.82
CA GLN A 175 14.49 2.07 -2.74
C GLN A 175 14.41 0.54 -2.69
N SER A 176 14.46 -0.03 -1.48
CA SER A 176 14.26 -1.47 -1.30
C SER A 176 12.85 -1.87 -1.74
N GLN A 177 12.75 -3.04 -2.34
CA GLN A 177 11.48 -3.62 -2.77
C GLN A 177 11.09 -4.73 -1.79
N ARG A 178 9.83 -4.74 -1.37
CA ARG A 178 9.27 -5.85 -0.62
C ARG A 178 8.93 -7.00 -1.55
N THR A 179 9.32 -8.21 -1.16
CA THR A 179 8.88 -9.45 -1.77
C THR A 179 8.41 -10.39 -0.67
N TYR A 180 7.43 -11.21 -0.98
CA TYR A 180 6.84 -12.13 0.00
C TYR A 180 7.20 -13.57 -0.33
N VAL A 181 7.41 -14.42 0.68
CA VAL A 181 7.69 -15.84 0.51
C VAL A 181 6.82 -16.67 1.46
N LEU A 182 6.35 -17.84 1.03
CA LEU A 182 5.60 -18.75 1.91
C LEU A 182 6.54 -19.35 2.96
N GLN A 183 6.06 -19.41 4.21
CA GLN A 183 6.72 -20.16 5.28
C GLN A 183 6.31 -21.65 5.24
N GLU A 184 7.06 -22.48 5.95
CA GLU A 184 6.63 -23.86 6.20
C GLU A 184 5.48 -23.89 7.21
N PRO A 185 4.47 -24.76 7.05
CA PRO A 185 4.34 -25.83 6.04
C PRO A 185 3.66 -25.41 4.72
N TYR A 186 3.21 -24.15 4.59
CA TYR A 186 2.48 -23.66 3.41
C TYR A 186 3.27 -23.78 2.11
N ARG A 187 4.60 -23.73 2.20
CA ARG A 187 5.52 -23.91 1.08
C ARG A 187 5.64 -25.37 0.62
N SER A 188 5.79 -26.32 1.55
CA SER A 188 6.02 -27.74 1.21
C SER A 188 4.74 -28.55 1.00
N GLN A 189 3.61 -28.14 1.60
CA GLN A 189 2.36 -28.89 1.56
C GLN A 189 1.15 -28.01 1.19
N PRO A 190 1.16 -27.25 0.07
CA PRO A 190 0.11 -26.29 -0.25
C PRO A 190 -1.28 -26.93 -0.38
N GLU A 191 -1.37 -28.15 -0.93
CA GLU A 191 -2.63 -28.87 -1.13
C GLU A 191 -3.36 -29.18 0.18
N ALA A 192 -2.62 -29.44 1.26
CA ALA A 192 -3.21 -29.77 2.57
C ALA A 192 -3.96 -28.58 3.20
N PHE A 193 -3.61 -27.36 2.79
CA PHE A 193 -4.23 -26.11 3.24
C PHE A 193 -5.35 -25.67 2.30
N ARG A 194 -5.22 -25.91 0.99
CA ARG A 194 -6.33 -25.74 0.02
C ARG A 194 -7.58 -26.53 0.45
N GLN A 195 -7.38 -27.76 0.93
CA GLN A 195 -8.49 -28.63 1.38
C GLN A 195 -9.09 -28.23 2.75
N ARG A 196 -8.41 -27.41 3.55
CA ARG A 196 -8.87 -26.97 4.90
C ARG A 196 -9.45 -25.55 4.95
N ALA A 197 -9.28 -24.77 3.88
CA ALA A 197 -9.60 -23.34 3.80
C ALA A 197 -11.03 -22.96 4.24
N GLY A 198 -12.00 -23.88 4.18
CA GLY A 198 -13.35 -23.64 4.68
C GLY A 198 -13.46 -23.38 6.19
N ARG A 199 -12.51 -23.87 7.02
CA ARG A 199 -12.51 -23.69 8.49
C ARG A 199 -11.73 -22.47 8.95
N ASP A 200 -10.52 -22.25 8.42
CA ASP A 200 -9.62 -21.17 8.89
C ASP A 200 -10.13 -19.77 8.49
N ASN A 201 -10.89 -19.67 7.39
CA ASN A 201 -11.52 -18.42 6.95
C ASN A 201 -12.61 -17.88 7.92
N LEU A 202 -13.09 -18.68 8.87
CA LEU A 202 -14.09 -18.25 9.86
C LEU A 202 -13.48 -17.38 10.98
N GLU A 203 -12.23 -17.62 11.38
CA GLU A 203 -11.55 -16.82 12.41
C GLU A 203 -11.21 -15.41 11.89
N LEU A 204 -10.76 -15.28 10.64
CA LEU A 204 -10.56 -13.98 9.97
C LEU A 204 -11.83 -13.12 9.94
N ARG A 205 -12.99 -13.77 9.72
CA ARG A 205 -14.29 -13.10 9.65
C ARG A 205 -14.71 -12.53 11.00
N GLU A 206 -14.37 -13.16 12.12
CA GLU A 206 -14.67 -12.63 13.46
C GLU A 206 -13.80 -11.41 13.81
N ILE A 207 -12.53 -11.40 13.43
CA ILE A 207 -11.61 -10.28 13.67
C ILE A 207 -12.02 -9.05 12.86
N LEU A 208 -12.34 -9.21 11.57
CA LEU A 208 -12.72 -8.09 10.69
C LEU A 208 -14.10 -7.50 11.02
N ARG A 209 -15.00 -8.29 11.63
CA ARG A 209 -16.31 -7.82 12.09
C ARG A 209 -16.21 -7.00 13.38
N ASN A 210 -15.23 -7.28 14.25
CA ASN A 210 -15.01 -6.54 15.50
C ASN A 210 -14.44 -5.13 15.27
N ASP A 211 -13.71 -4.93 14.18
CA ASP A 211 -13.03 -3.65 13.90
C ASP A 211 -13.86 -2.66 13.03
N ASN A 212 -15.16 -2.91 12.81
CA ASN A 212 -16.06 -2.07 11.99
C ASN A 212 -15.57 -1.82 10.53
N PHE A 213 -15.02 -2.84 9.88
CA PHE A 213 -14.53 -2.74 8.49
C PHE A 213 -15.36 -3.50 7.45
N ILE A 214 -16.54 -4.00 7.84
CA ILE A 214 -17.55 -4.51 6.91
C ILE A 214 -18.69 -3.50 6.89
N VAL A 215 -19.03 -2.98 5.70
CA VAL A 215 -20.36 -2.43 5.42
C VAL A 215 -21.25 -3.59 5.00
#